data_AF-A0A6P5TX48-F1
#
_entry.id   AF-A0A6P5TX48-F1
#
_cell.length_a   1.000
_cell.length_b   1.000
_cell.length_c   1.000
_cell.angle_alpha   90.00
_cell.angle_beta   90.00
_cell.angle_gamma   90.00
#
_symmetry.space_group_name_H-M   'P 1'
#
loop_
_entity.id
_entity.type
_entity.pdbx_description
1 polymer ?
#
loop_
_entity_poly.entity_id
_entity_poly.type
_entity_poly.pdbx_seq_one_letter_code
_entity_poly.pdbx_strand_id
1 'polypeptide(L)'
;MIGDGKQRFSKNGTPINHFLGTSTFSEYTVIHEGCLAKIDPSAPLDKVCILSCGVSTGLGATLNVAKPKKGSSVAVFALGAVGLAAAEGARISGASRIIGVDLNPKRLEEAKNFGVNEFVSPRDEKL
;
A
#
# COMPACT_ATOMS: atom_id res chain seq x y z
N MET A 1 10.03 -21.59 8.16
CA MET A 1 9.10 -21.91 7.05
C MET A 1 7.99 -22.76 7.63
N ILE A 2 6.76 -22.63 7.12
CA ILE A 2 5.60 -23.34 7.70
C ILE A 2 5.78 -24.86 7.69
N GLY A 3 6.36 -25.42 6.62
CA GLY A 3 6.48 -26.88 6.45
C GLY A 3 7.38 -27.60 7.45
N ASP A 4 8.39 -26.93 8.03
CA ASP A 4 9.36 -27.58 8.94
C ASP A 4 9.82 -26.70 10.12
N GLY A 5 9.26 -25.50 10.28
CA GLY A 5 9.66 -24.53 11.29
C GLY A 5 11.05 -23.91 11.09
N LYS A 6 11.85 -24.33 10.09
CA LYS A 6 13.25 -23.92 9.95
C LYS A 6 13.42 -22.66 9.10
N GLN A 7 14.51 -21.93 9.32
CA GLN A 7 14.95 -20.83 8.46
C GLN A 7 15.48 -21.39 7.11
N ARG A 8 15.62 -20.50 6.13
CA ARG A 8 16.27 -20.80 4.83
C ARG A 8 17.48 -19.90 4.57
N PHE A 9 17.64 -18.88 5.40
CA PHE A 9 18.78 -17.99 5.38
C PHE A 9 19.71 -18.34 6.54
N SER A 10 21.01 -18.27 6.29
CA SER A 10 22.03 -18.31 7.31
C SER A 10 23.21 -17.46 6.88
N LYS A 11 23.99 -16.99 7.85
CA LYS A 11 25.27 -16.34 7.61
C LYS A 11 26.30 -16.95 8.54
N ASN A 12 27.34 -17.55 7.98
CA ASN A 12 28.39 -18.25 8.73
C ASN A 12 27.83 -19.31 9.71
N GLY A 13 26.81 -20.07 9.28
CA GLY A 13 26.16 -21.09 10.10
C GLY A 13 25.11 -20.55 11.08
N THR A 14 25.03 -19.23 11.29
CA THR A 14 23.99 -18.62 12.14
C THR A 14 22.70 -18.42 11.34
N PRO A 15 21.56 -19.00 11.76
CA PRO A 15 20.28 -18.81 11.09
C PRO A 15 19.81 -17.36 11.10
N ILE A 16 19.21 -16.91 9.98
CA ILE A 16 18.57 -15.60 9.86
C ILE A 16 17.07 -15.81 9.68
N ASN A 17 16.27 -15.12 10.49
CA ASN A 17 14.82 -15.27 10.47
C ASN A 17 14.21 -14.77 9.16
N HIS A 18 13.07 -15.38 8.82
CA HIS A 18 12.20 -14.89 7.76
C HIS A 18 11.34 -13.73 8.28
N PHE A 19 10.93 -12.83 7.38
CA PHE A 19 9.98 -11.75 7.68
C PHE A 19 8.76 -11.87 6.77
N LEU A 20 7.57 -11.89 7.37
CA LEU A 20 6.27 -12.04 6.70
C LEU A 20 6.17 -13.21 5.71
N GLY A 21 7.05 -14.23 5.83
CA GLY A 21 7.11 -15.36 4.92
C GLY A 21 7.60 -15.02 3.50
N THR A 22 8.12 -13.81 3.26
CA THR A 22 8.57 -13.35 1.94
C THR A 22 10.06 -13.04 1.91
N SER A 23 10.58 -12.29 2.89
CA SER A 23 11.99 -11.88 3.00
C SER A 23 12.59 -11.36 1.68
N THR A 24 11.96 -10.34 1.09
CA THR A 24 12.29 -9.86 -0.26
C THR A 24 13.59 -9.04 -0.36
N PHE A 25 14.30 -8.81 0.74
CA PHE A 25 15.60 -8.12 0.76
C PHE A 25 16.75 -9.12 0.68
N SER A 26 16.72 -9.97 -0.34
CA SER A 26 17.77 -10.92 -0.70
C SER A 26 17.66 -11.21 -2.20
N GLU A 27 18.78 -11.52 -2.86
CA GLU A 27 18.79 -11.87 -4.29
C GLU A 27 17.96 -13.14 -4.58
N TYR A 28 17.87 -14.03 -3.59
CA TYR A 28 17.05 -15.24 -3.64
C TYR A 28 16.28 -15.40 -2.33
N THR A 29 15.04 -15.88 -2.41
CA THR A 29 14.24 -16.22 -1.23
C THR A 29 13.50 -17.52 -1.46
N VAL A 30 13.05 -18.14 -0.37
CA VAL A 30 12.17 -19.31 -0.40
C VAL A 30 10.85 -18.88 0.21
N ILE A 31 9.75 -19.08 -0.52
CA ILE A 31 8.40 -18.66 -0.14
C ILE A 31 7.45 -19.87 -0.16
N HIS A 32 6.40 -19.83 0.66
CA HIS A 32 5.31 -20.81 0.57
C HIS A 32 4.49 -20.56 -0.70
N GLU A 33 4.07 -21.61 -1.42
CA GLU A 33 3.34 -21.46 -2.69
C GLU A 33 2.06 -20.62 -2.58
N GLY A 34 1.32 -20.76 -1.47
CA GLY A 34 0.13 -19.95 -1.20
C GLY A 34 0.39 -18.45 -0.96
N CYS A 35 1.66 -18.04 -0.81
CA CYS A 35 2.08 -16.65 -0.71
C CYS A 35 2.67 -16.11 -2.04
N LEU A 36 2.68 -16.94 -3.10
CA LEU A 36 3.21 -16.59 -4.41
C LEU A 36 2.08 -16.42 -5.43
N ALA A 37 1.95 -15.22 -5.97
CA ALA A 37 1.02 -14.94 -7.08
C ALA A 37 1.79 -14.92 -8.41
N LYS A 38 1.46 -15.85 -9.32
CA LYS A 38 1.95 -15.80 -10.70
C LYS A 38 1.26 -14.63 -11.42
N ILE A 39 2.05 -13.76 -12.06
CA ILE A 39 1.56 -12.59 -12.80
C ILE A 39 1.90 -12.70 -14.29
N ASP A 40 1.44 -11.72 -15.06
CA ASP A 40 1.76 -11.58 -16.49
C ASP A 40 3.29 -11.42 -16.67
N PRO A 41 3.93 -12.27 -17.51
CA PRO A 41 5.37 -12.18 -17.75
C PRO A 41 5.81 -10.89 -18.47
N SER A 42 4.89 -10.15 -19.09
CA SER A 42 5.16 -8.85 -19.71
C SER A 42 5.11 -7.68 -18.73
N ALA A 43 4.64 -7.89 -17.49
CA ALA A 43 4.53 -6.84 -16.50
C ALA A 43 5.93 -6.36 -16.03
N PRO A 44 6.20 -5.05 -16.03
CA PRO A 44 7.50 -4.51 -15.59
C PRO A 44 7.66 -4.67 -14.07
N LEU A 45 8.50 -5.60 -13.64
CA LEU A 45 8.67 -5.98 -12.22
C LEU A 45 9.16 -4.82 -11.34
N ASP A 46 9.90 -3.87 -11.90
CA ASP A 46 10.35 -2.65 -11.21
C ASP A 46 9.20 -1.67 -10.88
N LYS A 47 8.03 -1.86 -11.48
CA LYS A 47 6.82 -1.08 -11.21
C LYS A 47 5.81 -1.85 -10.38
N VAL A 48 5.49 -3.08 -10.78
CA VAL A 48 4.36 -3.82 -10.21
C VAL A 48 4.66 -4.43 -8.83
N CYS A 49 5.91 -4.42 -8.38
CA CYS A 49 6.30 -4.95 -7.07
C CYS A 49 5.52 -4.29 -5.90
N ILE A 50 5.16 -3.01 -6.01
CA ILE A 50 4.41 -2.27 -4.99
C ILE A 50 2.97 -2.76 -4.80
N LEU A 51 2.43 -3.51 -5.77
CA LEU A 51 1.09 -4.11 -5.69
C LEU A 51 1.03 -5.26 -4.67
N SER A 52 2.17 -5.79 -4.23
CA SER A 52 2.22 -6.90 -3.26
C SER A 52 1.85 -6.51 -1.83
N CYS A 53 1.77 -5.22 -1.51
CA CYS A 53 1.44 -4.74 -0.17
C CYS A 53 0.69 -3.41 -0.21
N GLY A 54 1.38 -2.29 0.02
CA GLY A 54 0.75 -1.01 0.38
C GLY A 54 -0.27 -0.47 -0.62
N VAL A 55 0.01 -0.58 -1.93
CA VAL A 55 -0.90 -0.06 -2.97
C VAL A 55 -2.20 -0.86 -3.00
N SER A 56 -2.12 -2.20 -3.07
CA SER A 56 -3.31 -3.04 -3.10
C SER A 56 -4.12 -2.96 -1.81
N THR A 57 -3.46 -2.78 -0.65
CA THR A 57 -4.14 -2.56 0.63
C THR A 57 -5.02 -1.31 0.58
N GLY A 58 -4.47 -0.17 0.16
CA GLY A 58 -5.22 1.09 0.09
C GLY A 58 -6.33 1.04 -0.96
N LEU A 59 -6.00 0.57 -2.16
CA LEU A 59 -6.93 0.47 -3.26
C LEU A 59 -8.11 -0.47 -2.91
N GLY A 60 -7.81 -1.63 -2.34
CA GLY A 60 -8.80 -2.60 -1.88
C GLY A 60 -9.64 -2.08 -0.72
N ALA A 61 -9.05 -1.35 0.22
CA ALA A 61 -9.81 -0.71 1.31
C ALA A 61 -10.91 0.21 0.75
N THR A 62 -10.62 0.97 -0.31
CA THR A 62 -11.64 1.82 -0.91
C THR A 62 -12.60 1.06 -1.82
N LEU A 63 -12.09 0.30 -2.79
CA LEU A 63 -12.91 -0.33 -3.84
C LEU A 63 -13.70 -1.54 -3.34
N ASN A 64 -13.14 -2.32 -2.42
CA ASN A 64 -13.73 -3.59 -1.97
C ASN A 64 -14.42 -3.48 -0.62
N VAL A 65 -14.01 -2.54 0.25
CA VAL A 65 -14.57 -2.40 1.60
C VAL A 65 -15.47 -1.17 1.70
N ALA A 66 -14.92 0.04 1.52
CA ALA A 66 -15.67 1.27 1.71
C ALA A 66 -16.74 1.51 0.63
N LYS A 67 -16.45 1.14 -0.62
CA LYS A 67 -17.35 1.24 -1.80
C LYS A 67 -18.05 2.60 -1.91
N PRO A 68 -17.30 3.73 -1.96
CA PRO A 68 -17.91 5.05 -2.07
C PRO A 68 -18.76 5.14 -3.33
N LYS A 69 -19.94 5.74 -3.22
CA LYS A 69 -20.82 5.99 -4.37
C LYS A 69 -20.28 7.15 -5.19
N LYS A 70 -20.51 7.12 -6.51
CA LYS A 70 -20.20 8.26 -7.39
C LYS A 70 -20.78 9.56 -6.82
N GLY A 71 -19.96 10.59 -6.76
CA GLY A 71 -20.29 11.89 -6.20
C GLY A 71 -20.13 12.03 -4.69
N SER A 72 -19.76 10.96 -3.96
CA SER A 72 -19.56 11.04 -2.50
C SER A 72 -18.33 11.86 -2.11
N SER A 73 -18.26 12.21 -0.82
CA SER A 73 -17.05 12.73 -0.19
C SER A 73 -16.30 11.61 0.55
N VAL A 74 -14.98 11.59 0.46
CA VAL A 74 -14.11 10.62 1.14
C VAL A 74 -13.02 11.39 1.89
N ALA A 75 -12.78 11.02 3.16
CA ALA A 75 -11.63 11.51 3.91
C ALA A 75 -10.59 10.39 4.05
N VAL A 76 -9.33 10.70 3.76
CA VAL A 76 -8.19 9.77 3.83
C VAL A 76 -7.22 10.27 4.89
N PHE A 77 -7.07 9.51 5.96
CA PHE A 77 -6.15 9.82 7.05
C PHE A 77 -4.77 9.20 6.80
N ALA A 78 -3.74 10.03 6.85
CA ALA A 78 -2.36 9.78 6.46
C ALA A 78 -2.16 9.56 4.95
N LEU A 79 -1.24 10.31 4.34
CA LEU A 79 -0.95 10.33 2.90
C LEU A 79 0.39 9.64 2.59
N GLY A 80 0.61 8.47 3.19
CA GLY A 80 1.64 7.51 2.78
C GLY A 80 1.18 6.61 1.63
N ALA A 81 1.95 5.58 1.27
CA ALA A 81 1.64 4.71 0.13
C ALA A 81 0.22 4.10 0.17
N VAL A 82 -0.22 3.63 1.34
CA VAL A 82 -1.57 3.06 1.53
C VAL A 82 -2.64 4.14 1.38
N GLY A 83 -2.45 5.31 1.99
CA GLY A 83 -3.41 6.41 1.92
C GLY A 83 -3.55 6.97 0.51
N LEU A 84 -2.44 7.18 -0.19
CA LEU A 84 -2.45 7.61 -1.59
C LEU A 84 -3.18 6.61 -2.48
N ALA A 85 -2.97 5.31 -2.28
CA ALA A 85 -3.71 4.29 -3.02
C ALA A 85 -5.20 4.23 -2.66
N ALA A 86 -5.57 4.52 -1.40
CA ALA A 86 -6.96 4.65 -0.99
C ALA A 86 -7.65 5.86 -1.63
N ALA A 87 -6.96 7.01 -1.71
CA ALA A 87 -7.41 8.20 -2.42
C ALA A 87 -7.61 7.90 -3.91
N GLU A 88 -6.67 7.18 -4.53
CA GLU A 88 -6.79 6.73 -5.91
C GLU A 88 -8.01 5.82 -6.13
N GLY A 89 -8.27 4.90 -5.19
CA GLY A 89 -9.50 4.09 -5.20
C GLY A 89 -10.78 4.93 -5.09
N ALA A 90 -10.74 6.03 -4.34
CA ALA A 90 -11.88 6.94 -4.22
C ALA A 90 -12.09 7.72 -5.53
N ARG A 91 -11.00 8.14 -6.18
CA ARG A 91 -11.01 8.78 -7.50
C ARG A 91 -11.58 7.84 -8.56
N ILE A 92 -11.12 6.58 -8.61
CA ILE A 92 -11.63 5.53 -9.52
C ILE A 92 -13.13 5.29 -9.29
N SER A 93 -13.58 5.32 -8.03
CA SER A 93 -15.00 5.16 -7.66
C SER A 93 -15.85 6.40 -8.01
N GLY A 94 -15.24 7.50 -8.46
CA GLY A 94 -15.92 8.73 -8.85
C GLY A 94 -16.37 9.59 -7.68
N ALA A 95 -15.68 9.54 -6.54
CA ALA A 95 -15.88 10.51 -5.46
C ALA A 95 -15.66 11.94 -5.99
N SER A 96 -16.52 12.88 -5.60
CA SER A 96 -16.43 14.28 -6.04
C SER A 96 -15.46 15.09 -5.16
N ARG A 97 -15.30 14.66 -3.91
CA ARG A 97 -14.52 15.34 -2.89
C ARG A 97 -13.66 14.33 -2.16
N ILE A 98 -12.34 14.54 -2.17
CA ILE A 98 -11.36 13.66 -1.54
C ILE A 98 -10.47 14.52 -0.66
N ILE A 99 -10.67 14.41 0.66
CA ILE A 99 -10.00 15.19 1.69
C ILE A 99 -8.82 14.38 2.22
N GLY A 100 -7.60 14.85 1.98
CA GLY A 100 -6.39 14.27 2.57
C GLY A 100 -6.12 14.88 3.93
N VAL A 101 -5.90 14.04 4.94
CA VAL A 101 -5.57 14.48 6.30
C VAL A 101 -4.17 14.00 6.66
N ASP A 102 -3.19 14.89 6.78
CA ASP A 102 -1.80 14.54 7.14
C ASP A 102 -1.13 15.64 7.96
N LEU A 103 -0.15 15.29 8.79
CA LEU A 103 0.63 16.24 9.58
C LEU A 103 1.70 16.97 8.75
N ASN A 104 2.10 16.39 7.62
CA ASN A 104 3.12 16.94 6.74
C ASN A 104 2.47 17.61 5.52
N PRO A 105 2.37 18.95 5.48
CA PRO A 105 1.73 19.65 4.36
C PRO A 105 2.44 19.44 3.02
N LYS A 106 3.73 19.06 3.04
CA LYS A 106 4.48 18.72 1.82
C LYS A 106 3.92 17.49 1.08
N ARG A 107 3.09 16.66 1.74
CA ARG A 107 2.43 15.52 1.10
C ARG A 107 1.32 15.93 0.14
N LEU A 108 0.77 17.13 0.28
CA LEU A 108 -0.38 17.58 -0.52
C LEU A 108 -0.07 17.64 -2.02
N GLU A 109 1.10 18.17 -2.38
CA GLU A 109 1.46 18.35 -3.79
C GLU A 109 1.45 17.01 -4.54
N GLU A 110 2.04 15.99 -3.93
CA GLU A 110 2.02 14.63 -4.46
C GLU A 110 0.60 14.02 -4.42
N ALA A 111 -0.14 14.21 -3.33
CA ALA A 111 -1.48 13.63 -3.14
C ALA A 111 -2.51 14.08 -4.16
N LYS A 112 -2.36 15.28 -4.73
CA LYS A 112 -3.22 15.77 -5.83
C LYS A 112 -3.17 14.85 -7.05
N ASN A 113 -2.03 14.23 -7.33
CA ASN A 113 -1.88 13.26 -8.43
C ASN A 113 -2.70 11.98 -8.20
N PHE A 114 -3.15 11.73 -6.97
CA PHE A 114 -3.96 10.57 -6.57
C PHE A 114 -5.43 10.95 -6.28
N GLY A 115 -5.86 12.13 -6.75
CA GLY A 115 -7.25 12.58 -6.67
C GLY A 115 -7.61 13.40 -5.43
N VAL A 116 -6.70 13.58 -4.48
CA VAL A 116 -6.95 14.47 -3.32
C VAL A 116 -7.13 15.91 -3.80
N ASN A 117 -8.27 16.52 -3.47
CA ASN A 117 -8.59 17.89 -3.88
C ASN A 117 -8.71 18.88 -2.71
N GLU A 118 -8.78 18.39 -1.48
CA GLU A 118 -8.74 19.19 -0.26
C GLU A 118 -7.76 18.60 0.74
N PHE A 119 -7.20 19.44 1.60
CA PHE A 119 -6.21 19.03 2.58
C PHE A 119 -6.47 19.66 3.93
N VAL A 120 -6.34 18.86 4.98
CA VAL A 120 -6.41 19.31 6.36
C VAL A 120 -5.17 18.82 7.09
N SER A 121 -4.46 19.74 7.74
CA SER A 121 -3.40 19.41 8.67
C SER A 121 -3.91 19.61 10.10
N PRO A 122 -3.96 18.55 10.92
CA PRO A 122 -4.38 18.66 12.31
C PRO A 122 -3.55 19.63 13.17
N ARG A 123 -2.39 20.10 12.69
CA ARG A 123 -1.56 21.10 13.39
C ARG A 123 -2.07 22.52 13.23
N ASP A 124 -2.83 22.78 12.18
CA ASP A 124 -3.31 24.13 11.84
C ASP A 124 -4.70 24.40 12.44
N GLU A 125 -5.37 23.35 12.88
CA GLU A 125 -6.65 23.41 13.60
C GLU A 125 -6.39 23.62 15.10
N LYS A 126 -6.86 24.74 15.66
CA LYS A 126 -6.93 24.94 17.11
C LYS A 126 -8.22 24.29 17.60
N LEU A 127 -8.10 23.25 18.43
CA LEU A 127 -9.22 22.75 19.25
C LEU A 127 -9.61 23.79 20.31
#